data_AF-A0A6M6JX01-F1
#
_entry.id   AF-A0A6M6JX01-F1
#
_cell.length_a   1.000
_cell.length_b   1.000
_cell.length_c   1.000
_cell.angle_alpha   90.00
_cell.angle_beta   90.00
_cell.angle_gamma   90.00
#
_symmetry.space_group_name_H-M   'P 1'
#
loop_
_entity.id
_entity.type
_entity.pdbx_description
1 polymer ?
#
loop_
_entity_poly.entity_id
_entity_poly.type
_entity_poly.pdbx_seq_one_letter_code
_entity_poly.pdbx_strand_id
1 'polypeptide(L)'
;MIVVGAGPVGLTLAIDLGRRGIPVTVVERKAAPADLPKMERSNARTMELFRRLGIADRVRAVGLPADVPMDVYVTTRVVDEPILHLAYPSPAEAAELARATHDGSLPLESQQLVSQYALEPLLRDVAQEQPTVDLRYGCDVASFAQDADGVTARLTRADGGTEELRAEYLVGCDGGASTVRKALGIALSGKGGLATLRQVFFRSPDLIERVPVAGRARHFYFADGDARMIGTAMVVQGDQRHFTFHTGLPEDTDFVPVIREKIGAPVEVEVLAVTSWTLHLLVADRYRDGRVLLAGDSAHLVIPQGGLGMNTGIGDATDLAWKLAGTLQGWGGPGLLDSYENDRRQVALRNVQASEYAATGTAQWRAASTDQVAQDTPEGARVRAQVRELADVHQRKGHEMTGIELGYRYLGSPVISYRPTDPSDDGFAYTYRPRSEPGFRLPHLCCADGRSVHDLLGDGYSLLRLAGTTADTEKLEAGIRGTGARLDVLDLPEPHLREAYGADLLLLRPDLHVAWRSDTPPADPAELAALVTGRS
;
A
#
# COMPACT_ATOMS: atom_id res chain seq x y z
N MET A 1 -15.77 -7.33 -16.56
CA MET A 1 -15.10 -7.81 -15.32
C MET A 1 -16.00 -7.62 -14.12
N ILE A 2 -15.93 -8.50 -13.11
CA ILE A 2 -16.60 -8.28 -11.80
C ILE A 2 -15.53 -8.05 -10.73
N VAL A 3 -15.68 -7.00 -9.92
CA VAL A 3 -14.87 -6.74 -8.72
C VAL A 3 -15.80 -6.79 -7.51
N VAL A 4 -15.49 -7.64 -6.52
CA VAL A 4 -16.31 -7.81 -5.32
C VAL A 4 -15.67 -7.06 -4.17
N GLY A 5 -16.32 -6.00 -3.69
CA GLY A 5 -15.84 -5.09 -2.65
C GLY A 5 -15.39 -3.74 -3.20
N ALA A 6 -15.97 -2.66 -2.70
CA ALA A 6 -15.63 -1.27 -3.05
C ALA A 6 -14.79 -0.59 -1.95
N GLY A 7 -13.91 -1.35 -1.29
CA GLY A 7 -12.83 -0.76 -0.49
C GLY A 7 -11.72 -0.18 -1.37
N PRO A 8 -10.66 0.40 -0.77
CA PRO A 8 -9.58 1.05 -1.52
C PRO A 8 -8.97 0.18 -2.63
N VAL A 9 -8.75 -1.11 -2.37
CA VAL A 9 -8.19 -2.06 -3.34
C VAL A 9 -9.10 -2.27 -4.55
N GLY A 10 -10.39 -2.55 -4.31
CA GLY A 10 -11.36 -2.79 -5.38
C GLY A 10 -11.62 -1.54 -6.23
N LEU A 11 -11.72 -0.38 -5.59
CA LEU A 11 -11.89 0.89 -6.29
C LEU A 11 -10.65 1.26 -7.10
N THR A 12 -9.44 1.08 -6.56
CA THR A 12 -8.20 1.30 -7.33
C THR A 12 -8.08 0.37 -8.54
N LEU A 13 -8.41 -0.91 -8.37
CA LEU A 13 -8.45 -1.85 -9.49
C LEU A 13 -9.45 -1.41 -10.57
N ALA A 14 -10.64 -0.97 -10.16
CA ALA A 14 -11.67 -0.49 -11.08
C ALA A 14 -11.25 0.79 -11.83
N ILE A 15 -10.60 1.74 -11.14
CA ILE A 15 -10.08 2.96 -11.76
C ILE A 15 -9.02 2.64 -12.82
N ASP A 16 -8.03 1.79 -12.49
CA ASP A 16 -6.95 1.44 -13.41
C ASP A 16 -7.48 0.67 -14.63
N LEU A 17 -8.32 -0.35 -14.40
CA LEU A 17 -9.00 -1.08 -15.49
C LEU A 17 -9.89 -0.16 -16.34
N GLY A 18 -10.63 0.75 -15.70
CA GLY A 18 -11.49 1.72 -16.37
C GLY A 18 -10.71 2.64 -17.29
N ARG A 19 -9.58 3.18 -16.82
CA ARG A 19 -8.62 3.97 -17.62
C ARG A 19 -8.05 3.19 -18.80
N ARG A 20 -7.88 1.87 -18.66
CA ARG A 20 -7.44 0.96 -19.73
C ARG A 20 -8.56 0.57 -20.70
N GLY A 21 -9.77 1.11 -20.51
CA GLY A 21 -10.93 0.85 -21.35
C GLY A 21 -11.61 -0.50 -21.08
N ILE A 22 -11.33 -1.15 -19.95
CA ILE A 22 -11.95 -2.42 -19.58
C ILE A 22 -13.26 -2.15 -18.85
N PRO A 23 -14.40 -2.71 -19.29
CA PRO A 23 -15.66 -2.63 -18.56
C PRO A 23 -15.60 -3.39 -17.23
N VAL A 24 -15.91 -2.70 -16.13
CA VAL A 24 -15.87 -3.24 -14.77
C VAL A 24 -17.19 -2.97 -14.06
N THR A 25 -17.79 -4.00 -13.48
CA THR A 25 -18.84 -3.83 -12.47
C THR A 25 -18.25 -4.11 -11.09
N VAL A 26 -18.29 -3.11 -10.21
CA VAL A 26 -17.90 -3.24 -8.80
C VAL A 26 -19.16 -3.47 -7.98
N VAL A 27 -19.15 -4.50 -7.15
CA VAL A 27 -20.29 -4.89 -6.30
C VAL A 27 -19.89 -4.74 -4.84
N GLU A 28 -20.65 -3.96 -4.08
CA GLU A 28 -20.40 -3.69 -2.66
C GLU A 28 -21.66 -3.90 -1.82
N ARG A 29 -21.54 -4.70 -0.76
CA ARG A 29 -22.68 -5.05 0.10
C ARG A 29 -23.22 -3.87 0.89
N LYS A 30 -22.34 -2.94 1.29
CA LYS A 30 -22.74 -1.75 2.03
C LYS A 30 -23.51 -0.80 1.12
N ALA A 31 -24.43 -0.03 1.68
CA ALA A 31 -25.16 0.98 0.93
C ALA A 31 -24.33 2.23 0.59
N ALA A 32 -23.25 2.48 1.33
CA ALA A 32 -22.34 3.60 1.15
C ALA A 32 -20.96 3.30 1.76
N PRO A 33 -19.91 4.08 1.42
CA PRO A 33 -18.63 4.04 2.12
C PRO A 33 -18.78 4.16 3.64
N ALA A 34 -17.91 3.48 4.39
CA ALA A 34 -17.96 3.55 5.85
C ALA A 34 -17.29 4.83 6.39
N ASP A 35 -17.97 5.50 7.32
CA ASP A 35 -17.42 6.66 8.02
C ASP A 35 -16.60 6.24 9.25
N LEU A 36 -15.59 5.40 9.01
CA LEU A 36 -14.69 4.90 10.04
C LEU A 36 -13.24 4.90 9.54
N PRO A 37 -12.28 5.42 10.33
CA PRO A 37 -10.87 5.29 10.01
C PRO A 37 -10.43 3.86 10.31
N LYS A 38 -10.24 3.03 9.28
CA LYS A 38 -9.59 1.71 9.46
C LYS A 38 -8.11 1.75 9.14
N MET A 39 -7.74 2.62 8.21
CA MET A 39 -6.39 2.82 7.74
C MET A 39 -6.16 4.31 7.57
N GLU A 40 -4.91 4.75 7.80
CA GLU A 40 -4.60 6.17 7.93
C GLU A 40 -3.36 6.59 7.13
N ARG A 41 -2.58 5.64 6.59
CA ARG A 41 -1.30 5.91 5.92
C ARG A 41 -1.25 5.30 4.52
N SER A 42 -1.20 6.17 3.50
CA SER A 42 -0.69 5.82 2.17
C SER A 42 0.83 5.99 2.17
N ASN A 43 1.55 4.91 1.92
CA ASN A 43 3.01 4.94 1.87
C ASN A 43 3.52 5.56 0.55
N ALA A 44 4.84 5.73 0.43
CA ALA A 44 5.44 6.34 -0.76
C ALA A 44 5.06 5.59 -2.05
N ARG A 45 5.11 4.25 -2.03
CA ARG A 45 4.78 3.44 -3.20
C ARG A 45 3.33 3.63 -3.65
N THR A 46 2.39 3.64 -2.73
CA THR A 46 0.97 3.89 -3.04
C THR A 46 0.75 5.28 -3.62
N MET A 47 1.43 6.30 -3.09
CA MET A 47 1.32 7.65 -3.64
C MET A 47 1.89 7.75 -5.06
N GLU A 48 2.98 7.03 -5.38
CA GLU A 48 3.45 6.92 -6.77
C GLU A 48 2.44 6.22 -7.69
N LEU A 49 1.77 5.18 -7.19
CA LEU A 49 0.71 4.51 -7.93
C LEU A 49 -0.49 5.44 -8.16
N PHE A 50 -0.90 6.20 -7.15
CA PHE A 50 -1.92 7.24 -7.29
C PHE A 50 -1.49 8.38 -8.23
N ARG A 51 -0.20 8.72 -8.28
CA ARG A 51 0.32 9.69 -9.26
C ARG A 51 0.15 9.17 -10.68
N ARG A 52 0.50 7.90 -10.94
CA ARG A 52 0.27 7.28 -12.25
C ARG A 52 -1.20 7.18 -12.60
N LEU A 53 -2.06 6.97 -11.61
CA LEU A 53 -3.51 7.04 -11.76
C LEU A 53 -4.06 8.47 -11.90
N GLY A 54 -3.23 9.51 -11.78
CA GLY A 54 -3.61 10.92 -11.96
C GLY A 54 -4.40 11.49 -10.78
N ILE A 55 -4.31 10.86 -9.60
CA ILE A 55 -5.12 11.21 -8.43
C ILE A 55 -4.30 11.56 -7.18
N ALA A 56 -2.97 11.54 -7.24
CA ALA A 56 -2.11 11.87 -6.09
C ALA A 56 -2.47 13.22 -5.45
N ASP A 57 -2.64 14.28 -6.25
CA ASP A 57 -2.98 15.60 -5.73
C ASP A 57 -4.36 15.64 -5.06
N ARG A 58 -5.34 14.90 -5.60
CA ARG A 58 -6.67 14.76 -4.98
C ARG A 58 -6.57 14.04 -3.64
N VAL A 59 -5.72 13.02 -3.54
CA VAL A 59 -5.45 12.29 -2.28
C VAL A 59 -4.75 13.19 -1.27
N ARG A 60 -3.78 14.00 -1.69
CA ARG A 60 -3.10 14.99 -0.84
C ARG A 60 -4.09 16.03 -0.28
N ALA A 61 -5.03 16.49 -1.11
CA ALA A 61 -6.02 17.49 -0.73
C ALA A 61 -7.00 17.05 0.37
N VAL A 62 -7.22 15.73 0.53
CA VAL A 62 -8.11 15.17 1.57
C VAL A 62 -7.35 14.50 2.71
N GLY A 63 -6.02 14.56 2.70
CA GLY A 63 -5.16 14.06 3.76
C GLY A 63 -4.76 15.15 4.76
N LEU A 64 -3.87 14.79 5.69
CA LEU A 64 -3.21 15.73 6.58
C LEU A 64 -2.51 16.85 5.77
N PRO A 65 -2.56 18.12 6.23
CA PRO A 65 -1.96 19.25 5.52
C PRO A 65 -0.47 19.05 5.21
N ALA A 66 -0.05 19.55 4.05
CA ALA A 66 1.26 19.26 3.48
C ALA A 66 2.45 19.84 4.27
N ASP A 67 2.20 20.86 5.09
CA ASP A 67 3.17 21.53 5.96
C ASP A 67 3.23 20.93 7.37
N VAL A 68 2.34 19.99 7.70
CA VAL A 68 2.35 19.30 8.99
C VAL A 68 3.37 18.16 8.94
N PRO A 69 4.33 18.13 9.89
CA PRO A 69 5.33 17.07 9.93
C PRO A 69 4.72 15.72 10.34
N MET A 70 5.38 14.64 9.93
CA MET A 70 4.94 13.26 10.18
C MET A 70 5.47 12.70 11.51
N ASP A 71 5.62 13.57 12.51
CA ASP A 71 6.30 13.25 13.76
C ASP A 71 5.59 12.15 14.56
N VAL A 72 6.40 11.40 15.30
CA VAL A 72 5.95 10.35 16.20
C VAL A 72 6.49 10.62 17.59
N TYR A 73 5.61 10.58 18.59
CA TYR A 73 5.97 10.75 19.99
C TYR A 73 5.78 9.46 20.77
N VAL A 74 6.70 9.17 21.68
CA VAL A 74 6.47 8.24 22.80
C VAL A 74 6.36 9.07 24.07
N THR A 75 5.24 8.95 24.77
CA THR A 75 4.92 9.81 25.91
C THR A 75 4.07 9.07 26.97
N THR A 76 3.91 9.66 28.15
CA THR A 76 2.92 9.23 29.15
C THR A 76 1.57 9.89 28.93
N ARG A 77 1.59 11.20 28.60
CA ARG A 77 0.42 12.00 28.19
C ARG A 77 0.81 12.96 27.06
N VAL A 78 -0.14 13.39 26.24
CA VAL A 78 0.12 14.27 25.08
C VAL A 78 0.74 15.61 25.50
N VAL A 79 0.33 16.16 26.65
CA VAL A 79 0.87 17.43 27.20
C VAL A 79 2.22 17.32 27.88
N ASP A 80 2.69 16.11 28.18
CA ASP A 80 3.97 15.92 28.88
C ASP A 80 5.14 16.15 27.91
N GLU A 81 6.31 16.49 28.47
CA GLU A 81 7.56 16.40 27.71
C GLU A 81 7.73 14.95 27.21
N PRO A 82 7.91 14.72 25.90
CA PRO A 82 7.94 13.37 25.37
C PRO A 82 9.17 12.62 25.86
N ILE A 83 8.99 11.33 26.15
CA ILE A 83 10.10 10.40 26.43
C ILE A 83 11.01 10.30 25.20
N LEU A 84 10.39 10.28 24.02
CA LEU A 84 11.06 10.26 22.73
C LEU A 84 10.24 11.04 21.69
N HIS A 85 10.93 11.88 20.93
CA HIS A 85 10.41 12.55 19.75
C HIS A 85 11.17 12.05 18.52
N LEU A 86 10.46 11.42 17.61
CA LEU A 86 10.97 11.03 16.30
C LEU A 86 10.47 12.04 15.27
N ALA A 87 11.37 12.94 14.87
CA ALA A 87 11.08 13.97 13.89
C ALA A 87 11.11 13.40 12.46
N TYR A 88 10.08 13.71 11.67
CA TYR A 88 9.96 13.29 10.28
C TYR A 88 9.48 14.45 9.41
N PRO A 89 9.96 14.56 8.16
CA PRO A 89 9.57 15.66 7.28
C PRO A 89 8.07 15.63 7.00
N SER A 90 7.51 16.82 6.86
CA SER A 90 6.18 17.02 6.26
C SER A 90 6.18 16.58 4.79
N PRO A 91 5.02 16.30 4.19
CA PRO A 91 4.93 16.01 2.76
C PRO A 91 5.58 17.07 1.86
N ALA A 92 5.48 18.35 2.21
CA ALA A 92 6.10 19.45 1.46
C ALA A 92 7.64 19.41 1.54
N GLU A 93 8.20 19.27 2.75
CA GLU A 93 9.65 19.13 2.95
C GLU A 93 10.20 17.87 2.27
N ALA A 94 9.47 16.75 2.35
CA ALA A 94 9.86 15.51 1.70
C ALA A 94 9.87 15.65 0.17
N ALA A 95 8.93 16.39 -0.42
CA ALA A 95 8.91 16.68 -1.85
C ALA A 95 10.09 17.57 -2.28
N GLU A 96 10.48 18.55 -1.46
CA GLU A 96 11.68 19.35 -1.69
C GLU A 96 12.95 18.50 -1.64
N LEU A 97 13.08 17.65 -0.62
CA LEU A 97 14.21 16.74 -0.47
C LEU A 97 14.30 15.77 -1.65
N ALA A 98 13.18 15.22 -2.11
CA ALA A 98 13.15 14.33 -3.28
C ALA A 98 13.60 15.03 -4.56
N ARG A 99 13.19 16.29 -4.80
CA ARG A 99 13.64 17.09 -5.95
C ARG A 99 15.13 17.43 -5.90
N ALA A 100 15.69 17.64 -4.72
CA ALA A 100 17.11 17.93 -4.51
C ALA A 100 18.01 16.67 -4.52
N THR A 101 17.42 15.48 -4.58
CA THR A 101 18.13 14.20 -4.51
C THR A 101 18.22 13.56 -5.88
N HIS A 102 19.43 13.23 -6.32
CA HIS A 102 19.70 12.75 -7.69
C HIS A 102 20.32 11.35 -7.76
N ASP A 103 20.42 10.64 -6.63
CA ASP A 103 21.02 9.30 -6.54
C ASP A 103 19.97 8.17 -6.52
N GLY A 104 18.68 8.53 -6.61
CA GLY A 104 17.55 7.61 -6.61
C GLY A 104 17.21 7.00 -5.25
N SER A 105 17.83 7.46 -4.16
CA SER A 105 17.57 6.97 -2.81
C SER A 105 16.21 7.39 -2.24
N LEU A 106 15.53 8.35 -2.87
CA LEU A 106 14.21 8.84 -2.45
C LEU A 106 13.13 8.53 -3.50
N PRO A 107 11.89 8.24 -3.04
CA PRO A 107 10.76 8.06 -3.94
C PRO A 107 10.37 9.37 -4.64
N LEU A 108 9.59 9.25 -5.71
CA LEU A 108 8.99 10.41 -6.36
C LEU A 108 7.94 11.07 -5.46
N GLU A 109 7.14 10.25 -4.78
CA GLU A 109 6.10 10.73 -3.88
C GLU A 109 6.41 10.33 -2.43
N SER A 110 6.24 11.29 -1.51
CA SER A 110 6.28 11.01 -0.07
C SER A 110 5.01 10.27 0.38
N GLN A 111 5.06 9.67 1.57
CA GLN A 111 3.85 9.20 2.26
C GLN A 111 2.82 10.33 2.47
N GLN A 112 1.55 9.96 2.60
CA GLN A 112 0.43 10.83 2.96
C GLN A 112 -0.35 10.18 4.10
N LEU A 113 -0.64 10.94 5.16
CA LEU A 113 -1.64 10.54 6.14
C LEU A 113 -3.01 10.88 5.58
N VAL A 114 -3.83 9.88 5.30
CA VAL A 114 -5.18 10.00 4.76
C VAL A 114 -6.03 8.87 5.32
N SER A 115 -7.08 9.22 6.03
CA SER A 115 -7.98 8.27 6.68
C SER A 115 -8.88 7.59 5.65
N GLN A 116 -9.25 6.34 5.89
CA GLN A 116 -10.11 5.59 4.96
C GLN A 116 -11.45 6.29 4.68
N TYR A 117 -12.05 6.94 5.68
CA TYR A 117 -13.30 7.68 5.51
C TYR A 117 -13.18 8.87 4.54
N ALA A 118 -11.96 9.36 4.27
CA ALA A 118 -11.68 10.39 3.28
C ALA A 118 -11.23 9.78 1.93
N LEU A 119 -10.38 8.75 1.98
CA LEU A 119 -9.85 8.10 0.78
C LEU A 119 -10.91 7.30 0.00
N GLU A 120 -11.75 6.52 0.68
CA GLU A 120 -12.74 5.65 0.04
C GLU A 120 -13.80 6.44 -0.74
N PRO A 121 -14.40 7.54 -0.22
CA PRO A 121 -15.26 8.40 -1.01
C PRO A 121 -14.55 9.04 -2.21
N LEU A 122 -13.32 9.51 -2.03
CA LEU A 122 -12.53 10.05 -3.15
C LEU A 122 -12.34 9.01 -4.25
N LEU A 123 -11.92 7.79 -3.91
CA LEU A 123 -11.72 6.72 -4.88
C LEU A 123 -13.04 6.31 -5.54
N ARG A 124 -14.15 6.30 -4.79
CA ARG A 124 -15.48 6.06 -5.35
C ARG A 124 -15.82 7.11 -6.40
N ASP A 125 -15.64 8.39 -6.07
CA ASP A 125 -15.98 9.50 -6.98
C ASP A 125 -15.11 9.44 -8.24
N VAL A 126 -13.81 9.17 -8.11
CA VAL A 126 -12.90 8.93 -9.27
C VAL A 126 -13.38 7.74 -10.12
N ALA A 127 -13.80 6.64 -9.48
CA ALA A 127 -14.29 5.47 -10.19
C ALA A 127 -15.60 5.78 -10.95
N GLN A 128 -16.49 6.60 -10.38
CA GLN A 128 -17.73 7.03 -11.03
C GLN A 128 -17.50 7.97 -12.22
N GLU A 129 -16.38 8.69 -12.26
CA GLU A 129 -15.98 9.50 -13.41
C GLU A 129 -15.60 8.64 -14.63
N GLN A 130 -15.31 7.34 -14.44
CA GLN A 130 -14.93 6.43 -15.54
C GLN A 130 -16.18 5.86 -16.23
N PRO A 131 -16.36 6.07 -17.56
CA PRO A 131 -17.54 5.60 -18.28
C PRO A 131 -17.65 4.07 -18.37
N THR A 132 -16.55 3.37 -18.13
CA THR A 132 -16.44 1.90 -18.18
C THR A 132 -16.66 1.24 -16.81
N VAL A 133 -16.88 2.02 -15.74
CA VAL A 133 -17.04 1.50 -14.37
C VAL A 133 -18.48 1.67 -13.91
N ASP A 134 -19.10 0.55 -13.56
CA ASP A 134 -20.44 0.47 -12.96
C ASP A 134 -20.32 0.12 -11.47
N LEU A 135 -20.65 1.06 -10.58
CA LEU A 135 -20.60 0.85 -9.13
C LEU A 135 -21.97 0.50 -8.56
N ARG A 136 -22.08 -0.68 -7.94
CA ARG A 136 -23.31 -1.20 -7.35
C ARG A 136 -23.17 -1.41 -5.84
N TYR A 137 -23.56 -0.39 -5.08
CA TYR A 137 -23.69 -0.46 -3.63
C TYR A 137 -25.01 -1.13 -3.21
N GLY A 138 -25.04 -1.68 -2.00
CA GLY A 138 -26.18 -2.45 -1.47
C GLY A 138 -26.39 -3.79 -2.19
N CYS A 139 -25.36 -4.33 -2.83
CA CYS A 139 -25.40 -5.57 -3.58
C CYS A 139 -24.33 -6.52 -3.05
N ASP A 140 -24.72 -7.72 -2.60
CA ASP A 140 -23.79 -8.74 -2.11
C ASP A 140 -23.66 -9.89 -3.10
N VAL A 141 -22.46 -10.46 -3.23
CA VAL A 141 -22.24 -11.67 -4.03
C VAL A 141 -22.53 -12.88 -3.15
N ALA A 142 -23.70 -13.51 -3.38
CA ALA A 142 -24.14 -14.66 -2.61
C ALA A 142 -23.42 -15.95 -3.02
N SER A 143 -23.19 -16.12 -4.33
CA SER A 143 -22.46 -17.26 -4.89
C SER A 143 -21.93 -16.93 -6.28
N PHE A 144 -21.02 -17.76 -6.78
CA PHE A 144 -20.59 -17.72 -8.17
C PHE A 144 -20.20 -19.11 -8.64
N ALA A 145 -20.24 -19.30 -9.96
CA ALA A 145 -19.69 -20.47 -10.64
C ALA A 145 -18.82 -20.00 -11.81
N GLN A 146 -17.81 -20.78 -12.17
CA GLN A 146 -16.93 -20.48 -13.30
C GLN A 146 -16.85 -21.67 -14.25
N ASP A 147 -16.60 -21.38 -15.52
CA ASP A 147 -16.40 -22.35 -16.59
C ASP A 147 -15.23 -21.91 -17.49
N ALA A 148 -15.08 -22.53 -18.66
CA ALA A 148 -13.99 -22.23 -19.58
C ALA A 148 -13.97 -20.78 -20.08
N ASP A 149 -15.12 -20.10 -20.11
CA ASP A 149 -15.30 -18.80 -20.78
C ASP A 149 -15.53 -17.65 -19.79
N GLY A 150 -15.86 -17.93 -18.53
CA GLY A 150 -16.17 -16.85 -17.58
C GLY A 150 -16.63 -17.31 -16.20
N VAL A 151 -17.11 -16.33 -15.44
CA VAL A 151 -17.66 -16.43 -14.10
C VAL A 151 -19.07 -15.85 -14.10
N THR A 152 -20.04 -16.62 -13.62
CA THR A 152 -21.42 -16.17 -13.35
C THR A 152 -21.58 -15.96 -11.85
N ALA A 153 -21.78 -14.72 -11.42
CA ALA A 153 -22.02 -14.34 -10.04
C ALA A 153 -23.50 -14.05 -9.79
N ARG A 154 -24.04 -14.60 -8.70
CA ARG A 154 -25.39 -14.32 -8.23
C ARG A 154 -25.34 -13.23 -7.16
N LEU A 155 -25.99 -12.11 -7.46
CA LEU A 155 -26.09 -10.97 -6.57
C LEU A 155 -27.40 -11.01 -5.77
N THR A 156 -27.33 -10.55 -4.53
CA THR A 156 -28.50 -10.22 -3.71
C THR A 156 -28.48 -8.73 -3.44
N ARG A 157 -29.52 -8.03 -3.86
CA ARG A 157 -29.73 -6.60 -3.63
C ARG A 157 -30.32 -6.38 -2.24
N ALA A 158 -30.11 -5.18 -1.69
CA ALA A 158 -30.62 -4.82 -0.37
C ALA A 158 -32.16 -4.88 -0.24
N ASP A 159 -32.89 -4.79 -1.36
CA ASP A 159 -34.34 -4.95 -1.44
C ASP A 159 -34.80 -6.43 -1.47
N GLY A 160 -33.87 -7.38 -1.36
CA GLY A 160 -34.10 -8.82 -1.46
C GLY A 160 -34.17 -9.34 -2.91
N GLY A 161 -34.06 -8.47 -3.91
CA GLY A 161 -34.00 -8.85 -5.30
C GLY A 161 -32.72 -9.63 -5.62
N THR A 162 -32.80 -10.55 -6.58
CA THR A 162 -31.63 -11.27 -7.07
C THR A 162 -31.34 -10.91 -8.52
N GLU A 163 -30.06 -10.94 -8.89
CA GLU A 163 -29.57 -10.67 -10.24
C GLU A 163 -28.41 -11.63 -10.53
N GLU A 164 -28.22 -12.00 -11.79
CA GLU A 164 -27.02 -12.72 -12.24
C GLU A 164 -26.17 -11.83 -13.14
N LEU A 165 -24.87 -11.78 -12.85
CA LEU A 165 -23.88 -11.11 -13.68
C LEU A 165 -22.89 -12.11 -14.24
N ARG A 166 -22.61 -11.98 -15.54
CA ARG A 166 -21.60 -12.78 -16.24
C ARG A 166 -20.43 -11.89 -16.63
N ALA A 167 -19.21 -12.34 -16.35
CA ALA A 167 -17.99 -11.70 -16.80
C ALA A 167 -16.88 -12.72 -17.08
N GLU A 168 -15.83 -12.34 -17.80
CA GLU A 168 -14.70 -13.22 -18.10
C GLU A 168 -13.85 -13.56 -16.86
N TYR A 169 -13.78 -12.65 -15.89
CA TYR A 169 -13.12 -12.88 -14.60
C TYR A 169 -13.84 -12.15 -13.46
N LEU A 170 -13.59 -12.65 -12.25
CA LEU A 170 -14.02 -12.08 -10.98
C LEU A 170 -12.80 -11.84 -10.08
N VAL A 171 -12.71 -10.67 -9.44
CA VAL A 171 -11.67 -10.36 -8.45
C VAL A 171 -12.32 -10.10 -7.09
N GLY A 172 -11.97 -10.93 -6.10
CA GLY A 172 -12.37 -10.75 -4.71
C GLY A 172 -11.50 -9.72 -4.00
N CYS A 173 -12.07 -8.56 -3.74
CA CYS A 173 -11.51 -7.46 -2.94
C CYS A 173 -12.35 -7.24 -1.66
N ASP A 174 -13.00 -8.30 -1.17
CA ASP A 174 -14.11 -8.29 -0.21
C ASP A 174 -13.68 -8.42 1.26
N GLY A 175 -12.42 -8.06 1.55
CA GLY A 175 -11.90 -7.91 2.90
C GLY A 175 -11.51 -9.21 3.60
N GLY A 176 -11.08 -9.13 4.87
CA GLY A 176 -10.52 -10.28 5.58
C GLY A 176 -11.48 -11.44 5.83
N ALA A 177 -12.78 -11.15 5.89
CA ALA A 177 -13.82 -12.16 5.99
C ALA A 177 -14.25 -12.76 4.63
N SER A 178 -13.51 -12.46 3.55
CA SER A 178 -13.79 -12.77 2.14
C SER A 178 -14.68 -13.99 1.92
N THR A 179 -15.86 -13.74 1.35
CA THR A 179 -16.78 -14.76 0.83
C THR A 179 -16.18 -15.41 -0.41
N VAL A 180 -15.52 -14.63 -1.27
CA VAL A 180 -14.90 -15.14 -2.50
C VAL A 180 -13.82 -16.18 -2.19
N ARG A 181 -12.86 -15.86 -1.32
CA ARG A 181 -11.79 -16.79 -0.90
C ARG A 181 -12.36 -18.08 -0.31
N LYS A 182 -13.36 -17.96 0.58
CA LYS A 182 -13.98 -19.11 1.24
C LYS A 182 -14.72 -20.00 0.24
N ALA A 183 -15.42 -19.42 -0.73
CA ALA A 183 -16.12 -20.17 -1.78
C ALA A 183 -15.15 -20.96 -2.68
N LEU A 184 -13.93 -20.46 -2.89
CA LEU A 184 -12.85 -21.19 -3.58
C LEU A 184 -12.16 -22.25 -2.72
N GLY A 185 -12.49 -22.35 -1.43
CA GLY A 185 -11.80 -23.26 -0.50
C GLY A 185 -10.32 -22.91 -0.29
N ILE A 186 -9.91 -21.66 -0.54
CA ILE A 186 -8.52 -21.23 -0.37
C ILE A 186 -8.26 -20.91 1.10
N ALA A 187 -7.31 -21.62 1.70
CA ALA A 187 -6.90 -21.41 3.08
C ALA A 187 -5.96 -20.19 3.24
N LEU A 188 -5.90 -19.70 4.48
CA LEU A 188 -4.97 -18.66 4.92
C LEU A 188 -3.93 -19.30 5.84
N SER A 189 -2.64 -19.12 5.53
CA SER A 189 -1.51 -19.64 6.29
C SER A 189 -0.78 -18.53 7.05
N GLY A 190 -0.33 -18.80 8.27
CA GLY A 190 0.42 -17.86 9.11
C GLY A 190 -0.06 -17.85 10.57
N LYS A 191 0.01 -16.69 11.22
CA LYS A 191 -0.35 -16.50 12.64
C LYS A 191 -1.66 -15.72 12.75
N GLY A 192 -2.74 -16.38 13.17
CA GLY A 192 -4.05 -15.75 13.39
C GLY A 192 -4.37 -15.54 14.86
N GLY A 193 -5.24 -14.58 15.18
CA GLY A 193 -5.79 -14.44 16.53
C GLY A 193 -4.79 -13.97 17.57
N LEU A 194 -3.83 -13.13 17.19
CA LEU A 194 -2.70 -12.76 18.03
C LEU A 194 -3.10 -11.91 19.24
N ALA A 195 -3.99 -10.93 19.01
CA ALA A 195 -4.62 -10.13 20.06
C ALA A 195 -5.86 -9.43 19.49
N THR A 196 -6.80 -9.08 20.37
CA THR A 196 -7.96 -8.25 20.04
C THR A 196 -7.76 -6.87 20.63
N LEU A 197 -7.89 -5.84 19.79
CA LEU A 197 -7.74 -4.44 20.17
C LEU A 197 -9.03 -3.66 19.89
N ARG A 198 -9.18 -2.54 20.57
CA ARG A 198 -10.27 -1.59 20.41
C ARG A 198 -9.69 -0.39 19.71
N GLN A 199 -10.43 0.10 18.73
CA GLN A 199 -10.20 1.40 18.13
C GLN A 199 -11.40 2.28 18.49
N VAL A 200 -11.13 3.36 19.20
CA VAL A 200 -12.10 4.38 19.59
C VAL A 200 -11.92 5.56 18.64
N PHE A 201 -12.91 5.78 17.79
CA PHE A 201 -12.96 6.95 16.92
C PHE A 201 -13.64 8.09 17.68
N PHE A 202 -12.95 9.22 17.83
CA PHE A 202 -13.48 10.36 18.57
C PHE A 202 -13.19 11.68 17.87
N ARG A 203 -14.03 12.68 18.16
CA ARG A 203 -13.90 14.06 17.72
C ARG A 203 -13.51 14.94 18.91
N SER A 204 -12.58 15.84 18.68
CA SER A 204 -12.17 16.87 19.64
C SER A 204 -11.87 18.18 18.91
N PRO A 205 -12.82 19.13 18.86
CA PRO A 205 -12.67 20.35 18.08
C PRO A 205 -11.61 21.32 18.62
N ASP A 206 -11.30 21.24 19.92
CA ASP A 206 -10.40 22.16 20.62
C ASP A 206 -9.07 21.55 21.06
N LEU A 207 -8.81 20.27 20.77
CA LEU A 207 -7.58 19.58 21.18
C LEU A 207 -6.32 20.27 20.63
N ILE A 208 -6.28 20.56 19.32
CA ILE A 208 -5.09 21.16 18.70
C ILE A 208 -4.85 22.59 19.19
N GLU A 209 -5.90 23.37 19.40
CA GLU A 209 -5.80 24.73 19.94
C GLU A 209 -5.23 24.71 21.37
N ARG A 210 -5.73 23.81 22.22
CA ARG A 210 -5.31 23.70 23.62
C ARG A 210 -4.00 22.97 23.83
N VAL A 211 -3.64 22.07 22.92
CA VAL A 211 -2.44 21.23 22.97
C VAL A 211 -1.75 21.29 21.59
N PRO A 212 -1.05 22.40 21.25
CA PRO A 212 -0.51 22.62 19.91
C PRO A 212 0.45 21.54 19.39
N VAL A 213 1.13 20.82 20.28
CA VAL A 213 1.99 19.68 19.90
C VAL A 213 1.20 18.57 19.19
N ALA A 214 -0.09 18.39 19.51
CA ALA A 214 -0.96 17.43 18.82
C ALA A 214 -1.14 17.77 17.33
N GLY A 215 -1.01 19.05 16.95
CA GLY A 215 -1.12 19.51 15.57
C GLY A 215 0.15 19.28 14.74
N ARG A 216 1.22 18.79 15.37
CA ARG A 216 2.53 18.54 14.74
C ARG A 216 2.89 17.07 14.65
N ALA A 217 1.98 16.18 15.03
CA ALA A 217 2.25 14.75 15.10
C ALA A 217 1.26 13.98 14.25
N ARG A 218 1.70 12.82 13.75
CA ARG A 218 0.76 11.79 13.30
C ARG A 218 0.37 10.84 14.44
N HIS A 219 1.30 10.48 15.31
CA HIS A 219 1.10 9.43 16.32
C HIS A 219 1.65 9.83 17.69
N PHE A 220 0.89 9.51 18.73
CA PHE A 220 1.34 9.46 20.11
C PHE A 220 1.23 8.02 20.60
N TYR A 221 2.37 7.38 20.88
CA TYR A 221 2.42 6.09 21.53
C TYR A 221 2.57 6.28 23.03
N PHE A 222 1.76 5.57 23.81
CA PHE A 222 1.76 5.75 25.25
C PHE A 222 2.63 4.69 25.95
N ALA A 223 3.56 5.15 26.77
CA ALA A 223 4.27 4.35 27.75
C ALA A 223 3.41 4.28 29.02
N ASP A 224 3.06 3.06 29.42
CA ASP A 224 2.10 2.81 30.50
C ASP A 224 2.49 1.55 31.27
N GLY A 225 2.27 1.55 32.59
CA GLY A 225 2.49 0.40 33.46
C GLY A 225 1.33 -0.59 33.48
N ASP A 226 0.14 -0.21 33.00
CA ASP A 226 -1.01 -1.10 32.89
C ASP A 226 -0.88 -1.98 31.64
N ALA A 227 -0.77 -3.29 31.85
CA ALA A 227 -0.67 -4.27 30.77
C ALA A 227 -1.88 -4.28 29.82
N ARG A 228 -3.06 -3.78 30.24
CA ARG A 228 -4.26 -3.64 29.40
C ARG A 228 -4.12 -2.52 28.37
N MET A 229 -3.17 -1.61 28.58
CA MET A 229 -2.82 -0.53 27.66
C MET A 229 -1.91 -1.03 26.53
N ILE A 230 -1.94 -2.34 26.23
CA ILE A 230 -1.34 -2.91 25.05
C ILE A 230 -1.92 -2.24 23.80
N GLY A 231 -1.07 -1.98 22.81
CA GLY A 231 -1.52 -1.29 21.60
C GLY A 231 -1.66 0.23 21.75
N THR A 232 -1.62 0.81 22.97
CA THR A 232 -2.09 2.18 23.18
C THR A 232 -1.37 3.24 22.37
N ALA A 233 -2.12 3.85 21.46
CA ALA A 233 -1.69 4.96 20.65
C ALA A 233 -2.88 5.88 20.32
N MET A 234 -2.62 7.17 20.20
CA MET A 234 -3.54 8.13 19.61
C MET A 234 -3.02 8.51 18.23
N VAL A 235 -3.87 8.43 17.21
CA VAL A 235 -3.51 8.81 15.83
C VAL A 235 -4.37 9.99 15.38
N VAL A 236 -3.70 11.03 14.90
CA VAL A 236 -4.32 12.25 14.37
C VAL A 236 -4.86 11.97 12.97
N GLN A 237 -6.10 12.37 12.68
CA GLN A 237 -6.68 12.22 11.34
C GLN A 237 -6.43 13.46 10.48
N GLY A 238 -6.70 13.36 9.17
CA GLY A 238 -6.35 14.40 8.20
C GLY A 238 -6.93 15.79 8.48
N ASP A 239 -8.10 15.87 9.11
CA ASP A 239 -8.77 17.15 9.41
C ASP A 239 -8.35 17.78 10.76
N GLN A 240 -7.46 17.11 11.50
CA GLN A 240 -6.98 17.51 12.82
C GLN A 240 -8.09 17.79 13.86
N ARG A 241 -9.29 17.25 13.64
CA ARG A 241 -10.44 17.32 14.56
C ARG A 241 -10.93 15.95 14.96
N HIS A 242 -10.65 14.95 14.14
CA HIS A 242 -10.87 13.56 14.46
C HIS A 242 -9.57 12.85 14.81
N PHE A 243 -9.73 11.81 15.64
CA PHE A 243 -8.62 11.04 16.20
C PHE A 243 -9.06 9.58 16.39
N THR A 244 -8.11 8.67 16.34
CA THR A 244 -8.30 7.29 16.79
C THR A 244 -7.51 7.05 18.07
N PHE A 245 -8.10 6.35 19.02
CA PHE A 245 -7.41 5.85 20.21
C PHE A 245 -7.47 4.32 20.22
N HIS A 246 -6.31 3.69 20.16
CA HIS A 246 -6.18 2.23 20.13
C HIS A 246 -5.88 1.71 21.53
N THR A 247 -6.43 0.57 21.96
CA THR A 247 -6.15 0.00 23.29
C THR A 247 -6.62 -1.45 23.44
N GLY A 248 -6.07 -2.16 24.43
CA GLY A 248 -6.55 -3.48 24.87
C GLY A 248 -7.65 -3.43 25.93
N LEU A 249 -8.12 -2.25 26.32
CA LEU A 249 -9.23 -2.10 27.28
C LEU A 249 -10.55 -2.69 26.76
N PRO A 250 -11.45 -3.17 27.65
CA PRO A 250 -12.77 -3.71 27.28
C PRO A 250 -13.61 -2.76 26.41
N GLU A 251 -14.49 -3.32 25.58
CA GLU A 251 -15.34 -2.54 24.65
C GLU A 251 -16.38 -1.66 25.36
N ASP A 252 -16.81 -2.07 26.56
CA ASP A 252 -17.76 -1.36 27.43
C ASP A 252 -17.11 -0.31 28.34
N THR A 253 -15.81 -0.02 28.15
CA THR A 253 -15.11 1.03 28.88
C THR A 253 -15.68 2.41 28.53
N ASP A 254 -15.90 3.28 29.54
CA ASP A 254 -16.09 4.71 29.29
C ASP A 254 -14.76 5.33 28.88
N PHE A 255 -14.57 5.53 27.57
CA PHE A 255 -13.31 5.99 27.01
C PHE A 255 -13.06 7.49 27.16
N VAL A 256 -14.09 8.30 27.43
CA VAL A 256 -13.94 9.75 27.59
C VAL A 256 -12.93 10.11 28.70
N PRO A 257 -13.04 9.59 29.94
CA PRO A 257 -12.05 9.87 30.99
C PRO A 257 -10.65 9.33 30.65
N VAL A 258 -10.56 8.15 30.02
CA VAL A 258 -9.27 7.54 29.62
C VAL A 258 -8.55 8.41 28.58
N ILE A 259 -9.26 8.86 27.55
CA ILE A 259 -8.71 9.73 26.51
C ILE A 259 -8.30 11.07 27.11
N ARG A 260 -9.12 11.68 27.98
CA ARG A 260 -8.78 12.94 28.67
C ARG A 260 -7.55 12.80 29.56
N GLU A 261 -7.41 11.69 30.27
CA GLU A 261 -6.22 11.40 31.07
C GLU A 261 -4.97 11.32 30.19
N LYS A 262 -5.05 10.60 29.06
CA LYS A 262 -3.93 10.45 28.12
C LYS A 262 -3.61 11.73 27.36
N ILE A 263 -4.57 12.60 27.14
CA ILE A 263 -4.32 13.95 26.63
C ILE A 263 -3.64 14.78 27.72
N GLY A 264 -4.16 14.76 28.94
CA GLY A 264 -3.66 15.52 30.08
C GLY A 264 -4.11 16.99 30.13
N ALA A 265 -5.11 17.36 29.33
CA ALA A 265 -5.71 18.70 29.30
C ALA A 265 -7.25 18.65 29.28
N PRO A 266 -7.94 19.68 29.77
CA PRO A 266 -9.39 19.78 29.67
C PRO A 266 -9.80 20.12 28.23
N VAL A 267 -10.12 19.07 27.46
CA VAL A 267 -10.60 19.16 26.08
C VAL A 267 -11.98 18.51 25.93
N GLU A 268 -12.72 18.92 24.91
CA GLU A 268 -13.95 18.25 24.51
C GLU A 268 -13.60 16.91 23.85
N VAL A 269 -14.28 15.83 24.23
CA VAL A 269 -14.11 14.50 23.63
C VAL A 269 -15.49 13.94 23.37
N GLU A 270 -15.81 13.75 22.10
CA GLU A 270 -17.02 13.06 21.65
C GLU A 270 -16.60 11.73 21.02
N VAL A 271 -16.94 10.61 21.67
CA VAL A 271 -16.72 9.27 21.11
C VAL A 271 -17.78 9.01 20.05
N LEU A 272 -17.36 8.81 18.80
CA LEU A 272 -18.21 8.56 17.65
C LEU A 272 -18.45 7.07 17.42
N ALA A 273 -17.42 6.24 17.64
CA ALA A 273 -17.52 4.79 17.51
C ALA A 273 -16.45 4.06 18.33
N VAL A 274 -16.77 2.85 18.77
CA VAL A 274 -15.82 1.89 19.32
C VAL A 274 -15.91 0.62 18.48
N THR A 275 -14.79 0.18 17.93
CA THR A 275 -14.74 -1.03 17.10
C THR A 275 -13.67 -2.00 17.60
N SER A 276 -14.05 -3.27 17.72
CA SER A 276 -13.15 -4.37 18.05
C SER A 276 -12.58 -5.00 16.79
N TRP A 277 -11.29 -5.32 16.80
CA TRP A 277 -10.62 -5.98 15.68
C TRP A 277 -9.51 -6.91 16.16
N THR A 278 -9.24 -7.94 15.36
CA THR A 278 -8.28 -9.01 15.69
C THR A 278 -7.05 -8.90 14.81
N LEU A 279 -5.88 -9.04 15.44
CA LEU A 279 -4.58 -9.04 14.79
C LEU A 279 -4.32 -10.38 14.09
N HIS A 280 -3.99 -10.30 12.81
CA HIS A 280 -3.65 -11.43 11.96
C HIS A 280 -2.40 -11.14 11.13
N LEU A 281 -1.61 -12.19 10.90
CA LEU A 281 -0.46 -12.26 10.00
C LEU A 281 -0.67 -13.49 9.11
N LEU A 282 -1.56 -13.37 8.13
CA LEU A 282 -2.05 -14.48 7.33
C LEU A 282 -1.94 -14.17 5.84
N VAL A 283 -1.57 -15.15 5.02
CA VAL A 283 -1.52 -15.02 3.56
C VAL A 283 -2.23 -16.21 2.93
N ALA A 284 -3.01 -15.96 1.88
CA ALA A 284 -3.71 -16.99 1.13
C ALA A 284 -2.71 -17.93 0.46
N ASP A 285 -3.02 -19.23 0.48
CA ASP A 285 -2.15 -20.24 -0.13
C ASP A 285 -2.10 -20.14 -1.65
N ARG A 286 -3.16 -19.61 -2.25
CA ARG A 286 -3.28 -19.29 -3.68
C ARG A 286 -3.99 -17.96 -3.85
N TYR A 287 -3.61 -17.20 -4.87
CA TYR A 287 -4.20 -15.90 -5.22
C TYR A 287 -5.17 -16.02 -6.40
N ARG A 288 -5.19 -17.18 -7.08
CA ARG A 288 -6.03 -17.43 -8.24
C ARG A 288 -6.53 -18.88 -8.26
N ASP A 289 -7.77 -19.05 -8.70
CA ASP A 289 -8.34 -20.33 -9.09
C ASP A 289 -9.15 -20.15 -10.39
N GLY A 290 -8.59 -20.59 -11.50
CA GLY A 290 -9.17 -20.40 -12.84
C GLY A 290 -9.30 -18.92 -13.22
N ARG A 291 -10.53 -18.44 -13.28
CA ARG A 291 -10.93 -17.07 -13.64
C ARG A 291 -11.28 -16.20 -12.43
N VAL A 292 -11.06 -16.71 -11.23
CA VAL A 292 -11.31 -15.97 -9.98
C VAL A 292 -9.98 -15.66 -9.28
N LEU A 293 -9.77 -14.40 -8.92
CA LEU A 293 -8.55 -13.90 -8.28
C LEU A 293 -8.86 -13.22 -6.95
N LEU A 294 -7.87 -13.11 -6.07
CA LEU A 294 -7.95 -12.43 -4.77
C LEU A 294 -6.95 -11.29 -4.71
N ALA A 295 -7.33 -10.15 -4.11
CA ALA A 295 -6.46 -8.99 -3.90
C ALA A 295 -6.76 -8.25 -2.58
N GLY A 296 -5.73 -7.68 -1.95
CA GLY A 296 -5.87 -6.99 -0.67
C GLY A 296 -6.19 -7.94 0.49
N ASP A 297 -7.01 -7.48 1.43
CA ASP A 297 -7.37 -8.24 2.64
C ASP A 297 -8.03 -9.60 2.38
N SER A 298 -8.58 -9.82 1.18
CA SER A 298 -9.07 -11.16 0.78
C SER A 298 -7.92 -12.15 0.59
N ALA A 299 -6.71 -11.67 0.29
CA ALA A 299 -5.52 -12.46 0.03
C ALA A 299 -4.47 -12.39 1.16
N HIS A 300 -4.39 -11.30 1.91
CA HIS A 300 -3.41 -11.15 3.01
C HIS A 300 -3.95 -10.29 4.15
N LEU A 301 -3.76 -10.74 5.38
CA LEU A 301 -4.12 -10.02 6.59
C LEU A 301 -2.86 -9.69 7.35
N VAL A 302 -2.66 -8.40 7.58
CA VAL A 302 -1.44 -7.86 8.13
C VAL A 302 -1.77 -7.00 9.34
N ILE A 303 -0.97 -7.14 10.39
CA ILE A 303 -0.98 -6.26 11.56
C ILE A 303 -0.73 -4.80 11.13
N PRO A 304 -1.36 -3.78 11.75
CA PRO A 304 -1.23 -2.40 11.30
C PRO A 304 0.15 -1.76 11.55
N GLN A 305 1.03 -2.32 12.38
CA GLN A 305 2.38 -1.80 12.56
C GLN A 305 3.15 -1.77 11.22
N GLY A 306 3.58 -0.58 10.80
CA GLY A 306 4.17 -0.33 9.47
C GLY A 306 3.17 0.18 8.42
N GLY A 307 1.86 -0.01 8.65
CA GLY A 307 0.79 0.42 7.75
C GLY A 307 0.82 -0.30 6.40
N LEU A 308 1.21 -1.57 6.34
CA LEU A 308 1.50 -2.24 5.06
C LEU A 308 0.28 -2.86 4.36
N GLY A 309 -0.81 -3.17 5.07
CA GLY A 309 -1.96 -3.93 4.52
C GLY A 309 -2.57 -3.31 3.26
N MET A 310 -3.21 -2.14 3.37
CA MET A 310 -3.82 -1.49 2.20
C MET A 310 -2.80 -1.21 1.11
N ASN A 311 -1.59 -0.73 1.46
CA ASN A 311 -0.56 -0.40 0.49
C ASN A 311 -0.13 -1.63 -0.33
N THR A 312 -0.07 -2.81 0.29
CA THR A 312 0.14 -4.09 -0.41
C THR A 312 -1.01 -4.37 -1.37
N GLY A 313 -2.26 -4.19 -0.90
CA GLY A 313 -3.45 -4.38 -1.72
C GLY A 313 -3.56 -3.43 -2.92
N ILE A 314 -3.16 -2.15 -2.77
CA ILE A 314 -3.08 -1.20 -3.89
C ILE A 314 -2.02 -1.66 -4.91
N GLY A 315 -0.90 -2.21 -4.43
CA GLY A 315 0.09 -2.87 -5.29
C GLY A 315 -0.49 -4.07 -6.03
N ASP A 316 -1.32 -4.89 -5.38
CA ASP A 316 -1.99 -6.02 -6.02
C ASP A 316 -2.97 -5.56 -7.11
N ALA A 317 -3.77 -4.54 -6.81
CA ALA A 317 -4.72 -3.95 -7.76
C ALA A 317 -3.99 -3.42 -9.01
N THR A 318 -2.88 -2.72 -8.83
CA THR A 318 -2.08 -2.19 -9.95
C THR A 318 -1.48 -3.32 -10.78
N ASP A 319 -0.88 -4.33 -10.14
CA ASP A 319 -0.28 -5.46 -10.85
C ASP A 319 -1.33 -6.28 -11.62
N LEU A 320 -2.51 -6.48 -11.03
CA LEU A 320 -3.63 -7.14 -11.70
C LEU A 320 -4.17 -6.35 -12.87
N ALA A 321 -4.34 -5.04 -12.74
CA ALA A 321 -5.05 -4.22 -13.72
C ALA A 321 -4.44 -4.34 -15.12
N TRP A 322 -3.11 -4.22 -15.23
CA TRP A 322 -2.43 -4.28 -16.53
C TRP A 322 -2.37 -5.71 -17.09
N LYS A 323 -2.23 -6.72 -16.23
CA LYS A 323 -2.25 -8.15 -16.63
C LYS A 323 -3.62 -8.57 -17.14
N LEU A 324 -4.67 -8.23 -16.40
CA LEU A 324 -6.07 -8.47 -16.80
C LEU A 324 -6.42 -7.71 -18.08
N ALA A 325 -6.03 -6.44 -18.20
CA ALA A 325 -6.22 -5.69 -19.44
C ALA A 325 -5.53 -6.39 -20.62
N GLY A 326 -4.31 -6.89 -20.41
CA GLY A 326 -3.60 -7.63 -21.46
C GLY A 326 -4.21 -8.95 -21.86
N THR A 327 -4.70 -9.71 -20.90
CA THR A 327 -5.44 -10.95 -21.16
C THR A 327 -6.74 -10.67 -21.92
N LEU A 328 -7.53 -9.69 -21.48
CA LEU A 328 -8.83 -9.35 -22.09
C LEU A 328 -8.70 -8.71 -23.48
N GLN A 329 -7.64 -7.94 -23.71
CA GLN A 329 -7.36 -7.32 -25.01
C GLN A 329 -6.60 -8.26 -25.96
N GLY A 330 -6.26 -9.47 -25.52
CA GLY A 330 -5.63 -10.51 -26.34
C GLY A 330 -4.14 -10.34 -26.60
N TRP A 331 -3.50 -9.28 -26.10
CA TRP A 331 -2.06 -9.08 -26.28
C TRP A 331 -1.21 -9.84 -25.26
N GLY A 332 -1.76 -10.16 -24.10
CA GLY A 332 -1.12 -10.97 -23.06
C GLY A 332 -1.31 -12.47 -23.30
N GLY A 333 -0.23 -13.24 -23.22
CA GLY A 333 -0.28 -14.70 -23.23
C GLY A 333 -0.70 -15.31 -21.87
N PRO A 334 -0.84 -16.64 -21.78
CA PRO A 334 -1.32 -17.32 -20.58
C PRO A 334 -0.42 -17.07 -19.34
N GLY A 335 0.90 -17.01 -19.53
CA GLY A 335 1.85 -16.76 -18.45
C GLY A 335 1.75 -15.36 -17.83
N LEU A 336 1.09 -14.42 -18.52
CA LEU A 336 0.96 -13.05 -18.05
C LEU A 336 0.12 -12.96 -16.77
N LEU A 337 -1.09 -13.52 -16.79
CA LEU A 337 -1.97 -13.50 -15.62
C LEU A 337 -1.51 -14.50 -14.56
N ASP A 338 -0.86 -15.59 -14.95
CA ASP A 338 -0.26 -16.56 -14.01
C ASP A 338 0.84 -15.93 -13.16
N SER A 339 1.57 -14.94 -13.71
CA SER A 339 2.61 -14.22 -12.97
C SER A 339 2.09 -13.43 -11.76
N TYR A 340 0.80 -13.11 -11.67
CA TYR A 340 0.22 -12.33 -10.57
C TYR A 340 0.51 -12.96 -9.20
N GLU A 341 0.21 -14.25 -9.05
CA GLU A 341 0.42 -14.94 -7.77
C GLU A 341 1.91 -14.96 -7.41
N ASN A 342 2.77 -15.29 -8.39
CA ASN A 342 4.20 -15.30 -8.17
C ASN A 342 4.71 -13.93 -7.70
N ASP A 343 4.36 -12.87 -8.42
CA ASP A 343 4.85 -11.52 -8.16
C ASP A 343 4.32 -10.95 -6.83
N ARG A 344 3.04 -11.18 -6.51
CA ARG A 344 2.37 -10.46 -5.40
C ARG A 344 2.33 -11.23 -4.09
N ARG A 345 2.23 -12.56 -4.13
CA ARG A 345 2.20 -13.36 -2.90
C ARG A 345 3.51 -13.25 -2.11
N GLN A 346 4.65 -13.18 -2.79
CA GLN A 346 5.96 -12.97 -2.14
C GLN A 346 6.04 -11.61 -1.42
N VAL A 347 5.43 -10.56 -1.99
CA VAL A 347 5.37 -9.23 -1.36
C VAL A 347 4.47 -9.25 -0.12
N ALA A 348 3.35 -9.96 -0.15
CA ALA A 348 2.51 -10.12 1.04
C ALA A 348 3.24 -10.86 2.17
N LEU A 349 3.97 -11.93 1.86
CA LEU A 349 4.79 -12.67 2.85
C LEU A 349 5.87 -11.76 3.46
N ARG A 350 6.58 -10.99 2.63
CA ARG A 350 7.55 -9.98 3.07
C ARG A 350 6.92 -8.95 4.02
N ASN A 351 5.74 -8.45 3.68
CA ASN A 351 5.08 -7.40 4.46
C ASN A 351 4.50 -7.93 5.78
N VAL A 352 4.06 -9.20 5.81
CA VAL A 352 3.75 -9.91 7.05
C VAL A 352 4.98 -10.00 7.95
N GLN A 353 6.13 -10.39 7.41
CA GLN A 353 7.38 -10.47 8.17
C GLN A 353 7.82 -9.11 8.72
N ALA A 354 7.76 -8.04 7.91
CA ALA A 354 8.12 -6.69 8.32
C ALA A 354 7.19 -6.15 9.43
N SER A 355 5.89 -6.40 9.30
CA SER A 355 4.90 -5.97 10.30
C SER A 355 5.07 -6.71 11.63
N GLU A 356 5.39 -8.01 11.58
CA GLU A 356 5.72 -8.80 12.78
C GLU A 356 6.95 -8.26 13.50
N TYR A 357 8.00 -7.93 12.74
CA TYR A 357 9.23 -7.35 13.30
C TYR A 357 8.97 -6.01 14.00
N ALA A 358 8.17 -5.13 13.39
CA ALA A 358 7.80 -3.85 13.99
C ALA A 358 6.90 -3.99 15.22
N ALA A 359 5.92 -4.92 15.18
CA ALA A 359 5.07 -5.21 16.32
C ALA A 359 5.87 -5.76 17.51
N THR A 360 6.80 -6.68 17.25
CA THR A 360 7.71 -7.22 18.27
C THR A 360 8.58 -6.12 18.87
N GLY A 361 9.12 -5.22 18.03
CA GLY A 361 9.87 -4.06 18.51
C GLY A 361 9.04 -3.15 19.43
N THR A 362 7.81 -2.85 19.04
CA THR A 362 6.90 -2.03 19.86
C THR A 362 6.63 -2.70 21.21
N ALA A 363 6.44 -4.02 21.23
CA ALA A 363 6.25 -4.77 22.46
C ALA A 363 7.48 -4.75 23.38
N GLN A 364 8.70 -4.74 22.82
CA GLN A 364 9.96 -4.71 23.59
C GLN A 364 10.11 -3.46 24.44
N TRP A 365 9.93 -2.27 23.87
CA TRP A 365 10.06 -1.04 24.66
C TRP A 365 8.87 -0.85 25.62
N ARG A 366 7.67 -1.30 25.24
CA ARG A 366 6.50 -1.25 26.14
C ARG A 366 6.66 -2.14 27.36
N ALA A 367 7.30 -3.30 27.23
CA ALA A 367 7.60 -4.16 28.37
C ALA A 367 8.53 -3.50 29.41
N ALA A 368 9.27 -2.45 29.04
CA ALA A 368 10.06 -1.65 29.99
C ALA A 368 9.24 -0.54 30.68
N SER A 369 8.01 -0.29 30.26
CA SER A 369 7.11 0.67 30.91
C SER A 369 6.52 0.04 32.17
N THR A 370 6.84 0.58 33.34
CA THR A 370 6.28 0.17 34.63
C THR A 370 5.30 1.21 35.17
N ASP A 371 4.64 0.94 36.29
CA ASP A 371 3.79 1.90 37.00
C ASP A 371 4.54 3.18 37.45
N GLN A 372 5.87 3.16 37.48
CA GLN A 372 6.73 4.30 37.79
C GLN A 372 6.92 5.27 36.61
N VAL A 373 6.61 4.87 35.38
CA VAL A 373 6.97 5.65 34.17
C VAL A 373 6.42 7.08 34.18
N ALA A 374 5.22 7.27 34.73
CA ALA A 374 4.55 8.57 34.85
C ALA A 374 4.89 9.35 36.14
N GLN A 375 5.66 8.76 37.06
CA GLN A 375 5.98 9.38 38.34
C GLN A 375 7.18 10.32 38.22
N ASP A 376 7.09 11.48 38.87
CA ASP A 376 8.22 12.42 38.97
C ASP A 376 9.14 12.05 40.15
N THR A 377 9.80 10.90 40.01
CA THR A 377 10.73 10.35 40.99
C THR A 377 12.04 9.94 40.30
N PRO A 378 13.15 9.75 41.04
CA PRO A 378 14.38 9.22 40.46
C PRO A 378 14.19 7.87 39.76
N GLU A 379 13.31 7.01 40.29
CA GLU A 379 12.97 5.72 39.68
C GLU A 379 12.14 5.92 38.39
N GLY A 380 11.15 6.81 38.40
CA GLY A 380 10.40 7.15 37.19
C GLY A 380 11.28 7.72 36.08
N ALA A 381 12.25 8.58 36.43
CA ALA A 381 13.25 9.07 35.49
C ALA A 381 14.12 7.94 34.90
N ARG A 382 14.52 6.96 35.73
CA ARG A 382 15.27 5.78 35.28
C ARG A 382 14.45 4.92 34.30
N VAL A 383 13.17 4.71 34.60
CA VAL A 383 12.25 3.97 33.72
C VAL A 383 12.04 4.70 32.40
N ARG A 384 11.79 6.02 32.40
CA ARG A 384 11.69 6.82 31.18
C ARG A 384 12.97 6.77 30.33
N ALA A 385 14.15 6.81 30.96
CA ALA A 385 15.42 6.69 30.24
C ALA A 385 15.56 5.32 29.56
N GLN A 386 15.19 4.23 30.24
CA GLN A 386 15.20 2.88 29.67
C GLN A 386 14.18 2.74 28.53
N VAL A 387 12.96 3.26 28.70
CA VAL A 387 11.94 3.30 27.64
C VAL A 387 12.45 4.08 26.43
N ARG A 388 13.08 5.23 26.63
CA ARG A 388 13.66 6.05 25.55
C ARG A 388 14.71 5.27 24.76
N GLU A 389 15.67 4.64 25.44
CA GLU A 389 16.75 3.87 24.80
C GLU A 389 16.18 2.76 23.90
N LEU A 390 15.22 2.00 24.41
CA LEU A 390 14.58 0.94 23.65
C LEU A 390 13.70 1.51 22.52
N ALA A 391 12.88 2.52 22.80
CA ALA A 391 11.97 3.07 21.82
C ALA A 391 12.70 3.74 20.64
N ASP A 392 13.84 4.39 20.88
CA ASP A 392 14.63 5.04 19.82
C ASP A 392 15.15 4.04 18.78
N VAL A 393 15.35 2.78 19.17
CA VAL A 393 15.66 1.69 18.23
C VAL A 393 14.39 1.03 17.70
N HIS A 394 13.49 0.65 18.60
CA HIS A 394 12.43 -0.30 18.29
C HIS A 394 11.17 0.33 17.70
N GLN A 395 10.86 1.59 18.01
CA GLN A 395 9.71 2.29 17.45
C GLN A 395 9.95 2.69 15.99
N ARG A 396 11.20 3.04 15.63
CA ARG A 396 11.60 3.36 14.24
C ARG A 396 11.30 2.24 13.27
N LYS A 397 11.35 0.97 13.71
CA LYS A 397 11.05 -0.21 12.89
C LYS A 397 9.67 -0.14 12.22
N GLY A 398 8.69 0.50 12.86
CA GLY A 398 7.33 0.71 12.36
C GLY A 398 7.15 1.92 11.44
N HIS A 399 8.17 2.76 11.32
CA HIS A 399 8.06 4.10 10.73
C HIS A 399 9.13 4.38 9.64
N GLU A 400 10.25 3.65 9.67
CA GLU A 400 11.37 3.75 8.74
C GLU A 400 11.47 2.47 7.91
N MET A 401 10.46 2.26 7.04
CA MET A 401 10.28 1.04 6.26
C MET A 401 10.42 1.25 4.74
N THR A 402 11.07 2.32 4.29
CA THR A 402 11.13 2.66 2.85
C THR A 402 11.69 1.53 1.98
N GLY A 403 12.63 0.73 2.50
CA GLY A 403 13.14 -0.45 1.79
C GLY A 403 12.15 -1.61 1.69
N ILE A 404 11.22 -1.74 2.65
CA ILE A 404 10.10 -2.68 2.54
C ILE A 404 9.09 -2.18 1.50
N GLU A 405 8.81 -0.87 1.51
CA GLU A 405 7.82 -0.23 0.65
C GLU A 405 8.22 -0.20 -0.84
N LEU A 406 9.50 0.03 -1.13
CA LEU A 406 10.00 0.31 -2.50
C LEU A 406 11.02 -0.73 -3.00
N GLY A 407 11.67 -1.46 -2.10
CA GLY A 407 12.85 -2.28 -2.39
C GLY A 407 12.57 -3.76 -2.63
N TYR A 408 11.31 -4.17 -2.76
CA TYR A 408 10.99 -5.57 -3.10
C TYR A 408 11.31 -5.87 -4.57
N ARG A 409 11.74 -7.10 -4.82
CA ARG A 409 11.95 -7.65 -6.16
C ARG A 409 10.91 -8.72 -6.44
N TYR A 410 10.39 -8.75 -7.65
CA TYR A 410 9.74 -9.96 -8.15
C TYR A 410 10.82 -10.98 -8.52
N LEU A 411 10.88 -12.08 -7.78
CA LEU A 411 11.72 -13.24 -8.09
C LEU A 411 10.91 -14.31 -8.81
N GLY A 412 11.53 -15.00 -9.78
CA GLY A 412 10.94 -16.15 -10.48
C GLY A 412 9.72 -15.81 -11.35
N SER A 413 9.51 -14.54 -11.69
CA SER A 413 8.39 -14.13 -12.52
C SER A 413 8.54 -14.69 -13.94
N PRO A 414 7.51 -15.36 -14.51
CA PRO A 414 7.60 -15.92 -15.85
C PRO A 414 7.62 -14.84 -16.95
N VAL A 415 7.41 -13.57 -16.59
CA VAL A 415 7.39 -12.43 -17.51
C VAL A 415 8.53 -11.43 -17.27
N ILE A 416 9.60 -11.88 -16.60
CA ILE A 416 10.82 -11.10 -16.36
C ILE A 416 12.03 -11.91 -16.82
N SER A 417 12.90 -11.27 -17.60
CA SER A 417 14.13 -11.87 -18.09
C SER A 417 15.25 -11.63 -17.08
N TYR A 418 15.60 -12.68 -16.33
CA TYR A 418 16.69 -12.67 -15.36
C TYR A 418 17.98 -13.19 -15.99
N ARG A 419 19.12 -12.60 -15.63
CA ARG A 419 20.45 -13.12 -15.98
C ARG A 419 20.99 -14.00 -14.86
N PRO A 420 21.80 -15.04 -15.17
CA PRO A 420 22.44 -15.88 -14.14
C PRO A 420 23.34 -15.09 -13.18
N THR A 421 23.84 -13.93 -13.60
CA THR A 421 24.67 -13.02 -12.80
C THR A 421 23.86 -12.03 -11.98
N ASP A 422 22.55 -11.91 -12.20
CA ASP A 422 21.72 -11.06 -11.37
C ASP A 422 21.66 -11.66 -9.94
N PRO A 423 21.63 -10.82 -8.89
CA PRO A 423 21.49 -11.31 -7.52
C PRO A 423 20.27 -12.22 -7.36
N SER A 424 20.31 -13.18 -6.45
CA SER A 424 19.13 -14.01 -6.13
C SER A 424 18.27 -13.45 -5.00
N ASP A 425 18.62 -12.28 -4.46
CA ASP A 425 17.91 -11.66 -3.34
C ASP A 425 16.66 -10.89 -3.77
N ASP A 426 15.68 -10.84 -2.87
CA ASP A 426 14.41 -10.11 -3.01
C ASP A 426 14.52 -8.64 -2.56
N GLY A 427 15.70 -8.22 -2.11
CA GLY A 427 15.96 -6.91 -1.54
C GLY A 427 15.41 -6.66 -0.16
N PHE A 428 15.23 -7.69 0.67
CA PHE A 428 14.76 -7.51 2.04
C PHE A 428 15.70 -6.61 2.85
N ALA A 429 15.28 -5.36 3.04
CA ALA A 429 15.94 -4.35 3.85
C ALA A 429 14.92 -3.30 4.31
N TYR A 430 15.12 -2.71 5.49
CA TYR A 430 14.28 -1.62 5.99
C TYR A 430 14.65 -0.27 5.38
N THR A 431 15.93 -0.07 5.08
CA THR A 431 16.43 1.10 4.34
C THR A 431 16.39 0.81 2.84
N TYR A 432 15.80 1.73 2.07
CA TYR A 432 15.78 1.60 0.62
C TYR A 432 17.18 1.79 0.03
N ARG A 433 17.53 0.93 -0.93
CA ARG A 433 18.71 1.07 -1.77
C ARG A 433 18.24 0.99 -3.23
N PRO A 434 18.50 2.01 -4.06
CA PRO A 434 18.06 2.01 -5.44
C PRO A 434 18.75 0.87 -6.19
N ARG A 435 17.94 0.10 -6.91
CA ARG A 435 18.35 -1.05 -7.70
C ARG A 435 17.47 -1.16 -8.94
N SER A 436 18.07 -1.51 -10.05
CA SER A 436 17.44 -1.55 -11.38
C SER A 436 17.56 -2.93 -12.04
N GLU A 437 18.03 -3.95 -11.32
CA GLU A 437 18.01 -5.33 -11.80
C GLU A 437 16.59 -5.75 -12.19
N PRO A 438 16.43 -6.66 -13.18
CA PRO A 438 15.13 -7.20 -13.55
C PRO A 438 14.35 -7.72 -12.33
N GLY A 439 13.12 -7.25 -12.16
CA GLY A 439 12.26 -7.54 -11.00
C GLY A 439 12.16 -6.41 -9.98
N PHE A 440 13.05 -5.43 -9.95
CA PHE A 440 12.88 -4.23 -9.09
C PHE A 440 12.00 -3.18 -9.76
N ARG A 441 11.30 -2.41 -8.93
CA ARG A 441 10.75 -1.10 -9.31
C ARG A 441 11.90 -0.19 -9.76
N LEU A 442 11.76 0.46 -10.92
CA LEU A 442 12.71 1.46 -11.40
C LEU A 442 12.93 2.56 -10.35
N PRO A 443 14.18 2.85 -9.93
CA PRO A 443 14.47 3.97 -9.03
C PRO A 443 14.00 5.30 -9.61
N HIS A 444 13.53 6.20 -8.74
CA HIS A 444 13.09 7.53 -9.15
C HIS A 444 14.33 8.40 -9.44
N LEU A 445 14.38 9.00 -10.63
CA LEU A 445 15.40 10.00 -10.99
C LEU A 445 14.75 11.11 -11.82
N CYS A 446 15.37 12.28 -11.83
CA CYS A 446 14.98 13.39 -12.68
C CYS A 446 15.90 13.47 -13.92
N CYS A 447 15.31 13.84 -15.06
CA CYS A 447 16.01 14.32 -16.23
C CYS A 447 16.71 15.66 -15.94
N ALA A 448 17.59 16.10 -16.84
CA ALA A 448 18.34 17.36 -16.66
C ALA A 448 17.43 18.60 -16.58
N ASP A 449 16.23 18.53 -17.13
CA ASP A 449 15.21 19.59 -17.08
C ASP A 449 14.34 19.55 -15.80
N GLY A 450 14.63 18.64 -14.88
CA GLY A 450 13.93 18.49 -13.60
C GLY A 450 12.66 17.64 -13.65
N ARG A 451 12.24 17.13 -14.82
CA ARG A 451 11.09 16.21 -14.90
C ARG A 451 11.48 14.83 -14.37
N SER A 452 10.56 14.17 -13.68
CA SER A 452 10.77 12.79 -13.23
C SER A 452 10.74 11.84 -14.43
N VAL A 453 11.67 10.87 -14.48
CA VAL A 453 11.63 9.77 -15.48
C VAL A 453 10.32 9.01 -15.39
N HIS A 454 9.76 8.82 -14.18
CA HIS A 454 8.49 8.11 -13.98
C HIS A 454 7.30 8.82 -14.64
N ASP A 455 7.34 10.15 -14.75
CA ASP A 455 6.30 10.96 -15.38
C ASP A 455 6.38 10.95 -16.92
N LEU A 456 7.50 10.48 -17.49
CA LEU A 456 7.66 10.29 -18.93
C LEU A 456 7.13 8.93 -19.39
N LEU A 457 6.88 8.00 -18.48
CA LEU A 457 6.42 6.65 -18.78
C LEU A 457 4.92 6.64 -19.07
N GLY A 458 4.53 5.93 -20.13
CA GLY A 458 3.12 5.71 -20.46
C GLY A 458 2.43 4.64 -19.61
N ASP A 459 1.24 4.25 -20.06
CA ASP A 459 0.41 3.20 -19.43
C ASP A 459 0.73 1.77 -19.93
N GLY A 460 1.67 1.66 -20.89
CA GLY A 460 2.13 0.41 -21.51
C GLY A 460 3.55 0.01 -21.08
N TYR A 461 4.20 -0.82 -21.88
CA TYR A 461 5.63 -1.08 -21.71
C TYR A 461 6.43 0.18 -22.10
N SER A 462 7.62 0.32 -21.53
CA SER A 462 8.54 1.39 -21.91
C SER A 462 9.95 0.86 -22.10
N LEU A 463 10.57 1.14 -23.24
CA LEU A 463 11.97 0.87 -23.51
C LEU A 463 12.77 2.16 -23.32
N LEU A 464 13.60 2.21 -22.28
CA LEU A 464 14.54 3.31 -22.05
C LEU A 464 15.83 3.03 -22.81
N ARG A 465 16.28 4.02 -23.58
CA ARG A 465 17.57 4.07 -24.26
C ARG A 465 18.40 5.20 -23.67
N LEU A 466 19.44 4.84 -22.93
CA LEU A 466 20.19 5.78 -22.10
C LEU A 466 21.51 6.21 -22.76
N ALA A 467 22.04 7.35 -22.31
CA ALA A 467 23.36 7.89 -22.68
C ALA A 467 23.63 7.97 -24.21
N GLY A 468 22.57 8.15 -25.00
CA GLY A 468 22.68 8.26 -26.47
C GLY A 468 23.10 6.95 -27.15
N THR A 469 22.79 5.80 -26.55
CA THR A 469 23.10 4.49 -27.14
C THR A 469 22.59 4.36 -28.58
N THR A 470 23.41 3.77 -29.45
CA THR A 470 23.08 3.49 -30.85
C THR A 470 22.67 2.03 -31.07
N ALA A 471 22.34 1.31 -30.00
CA ALA A 471 21.89 -0.07 -30.06
C ALA A 471 20.59 -0.20 -30.89
N ASP A 472 20.59 -1.11 -31.86
CA ASP A 472 19.40 -1.40 -32.68
C ASP A 472 18.39 -2.24 -31.89
N THR A 473 17.28 -1.61 -31.52
CA THR A 473 16.17 -2.21 -30.77
C THR A 473 14.92 -2.45 -31.62
N GLU A 474 14.96 -2.17 -32.92
CA GLU A 474 13.76 -2.16 -33.78
C GLU A 474 13.04 -3.51 -33.78
N LYS A 475 13.80 -4.62 -33.75
CA LYS A 475 13.23 -5.97 -33.70
C LYS A 475 12.52 -6.28 -32.39
N LEU A 476 13.05 -5.82 -31.25
CA LEU A 476 12.40 -5.98 -29.96
C LEU A 476 11.10 -5.18 -29.92
N GLU A 477 11.16 -3.95 -30.41
CA GLU A 477 10.00 -3.07 -30.48
C GLU A 477 8.90 -3.65 -31.38
N ALA A 478 9.26 -4.12 -32.57
CA ALA A 478 8.34 -4.79 -33.49
C ALA A 478 7.77 -6.07 -32.88
N GLY A 479 8.57 -6.85 -32.16
CA GLY A 479 8.12 -8.06 -31.45
C GLY A 479 7.04 -7.75 -30.41
N ILE A 480 7.27 -6.76 -29.55
CA ILE A 480 6.29 -6.36 -28.52
C ILE A 480 5.04 -5.77 -29.16
N ARG A 481 5.18 -4.79 -30.08
CA ARG A 481 4.03 -4.16 -30.77
C ARG A 481 3.24 -5.18 -31.59
N GLY A 482 3.91 -6.18 -32.17
CA GLY A 482 3.29 -7.27 -32.91
C GLY A 482 2.34 -8.14 -32.09
N THR A 483 2.49 -8.15 -30.75
CA THR A 483 1.52 -8.80 -29.86
C THR A 483 0.23 -7.99 -29.66
N GLY A 484 0.23 -6.70 -30.02
CA GLY A 484 -0.81 -5.74 -29.68
C GLY A 484 -0.54 -4.94 -28.40
N ALA A 485 0.54 -5.26 -27.67
CA ALA A 485 0.93 -4.50 -26.48
C ALA A 485 1.43 -3.09 -26.86
N ARG A 486 1.09 -2.11 -26.01
CA ARG A 486 1.63 -0.75 -26.14
C ARG A 486 3.09 -0.72 -25.69
N LEU A 487 3.94 -0.06 -26.47
CA LEU A 487 5.35 0.15 -26.16
C LEU A 487 5.76 1.58 -26.54
N ASP A 488 6.17 2.34 -25.54
CA ASP A 488 6.83 3.63 -25.69
C ASP A 488 8.35 3.43 -25.69
N VAL A 489 9.05 4.18 -26.54
CA VAL A 489 10.53 4.19 -26.60
C VAL A 489 11.00 5.57 -26.23
N LEU A 490 11.86 5.65 -25.22
CA LEU A 490 12.30 6.90 -24.61
C LEU A 490 13.83 7.00 -24.73
N ASP A 491 14.27 7.93 -25.56
CA ASP A 491 15.67 8.34 -25.64
C ASP A 491 15.98 9.35 -24.54
N LEU A 492 16.80 8.94 -23.59
CA LEU A 492 17.24 9.74 -22.45
C LEU A 492 18.76 9.89 -22.53
N PRO A 493 19.27 10.92 -23.23
CA PRO A 493 20.69 11.05 -23.55
C PRO A 493 21.56 11.38 -22.34
N GLU A 494 20.96 11.67 -21.17
CA GLU A 494 21.69 12.12 -20.00
C GLU A 494 22.56 11.00 -19.37
N PRO A 495 23.88 11.20 -19.24
CA PRO A 495 24.78 10.15 -18.71
C PRO A 495 24.50 9.73 -17.28
N HIS A 496 24.00 10.63 -16.42
CA HIS A 496 23.75 10.32 -15.00
C HIS A 496 22.63 9.30 -14.82
N LEU A 497 21.64 9.27 -15.71
CA LEU A 497 20.58 8.27 -15.69
C LEU A 497 21.15 6.88 -15.99
N ARG A 498 22.05 6.78 -16.96
CA ARG A 498 22.76 5.52 -17.27
C ARG A 498 23.61 5.08 -16.10
N GLU A 499 24.40 5.98 -15.50
CA GLU A 499 25.24 5.68 -14.35
C GLU A 499 24.43 5.09 -13.18
N ALA A 500 23.30 5.72 -12.85
CA ALA A 500 22.44 5.28 -11.77
C ALA A 500 21.65 3.99 -12.09
N TYR A 501 21.18 3.82 -13.33
CA TYR A 501 20.45 2.62 -13.75
C TYR A 501 21.34 1.45 -14.18
N GLY A 502 22.63 1.67 -14.42
CA GLY A 502 23.64 0.64 -14.62
C GLY A 502 23.55 -0.17 -15.92
N ALA A 503 22.80 0.29 -16.93
CA ALA A 503 22.69 -0.34 -18.24
C ALA A 503 22.24 0.67 -19.30
N ASP A 504 22.59 0.44 -20.57
CA ASP A 504 22.19 1.34 -21.68
C ASP A 504 20.72 1.17 -22.10
N LEU A 505 20.18 -0.04 -21.94
CA LEU A 505 18.81 -0.40 -22.32
C LEU A 505 18.07 -0.97 -21.11
N LEU A 506 16.86 -0.47 -20.84
CA LEU A 506 15.95 -1.04 -19.84
C LEU A 506 14.55 -1.17 -20.44
N LEU A 507 13.96 -2.36 -20.34
CA LEU A 507 12.56 -2.59 -20.66
C LEU A 507 11.76 -2.64 -19.36
N LEU A 508 10.78 -1.75 -19.25
CA LEU A 508 9.89 -1.61 -18.10
C LEU A 508 8.51 -2.18 -18.42
N ARG A 509 7.94 -2.86 -17.43
CA ARG A 509 6.54 -3.25 -17.40
C ARG A 509 5.64 -2.03 -17.15
N PRO A 510 4.33 -2.15 -17.48
CA PRO A 510 3.34 -1.13 -17.16
C PRO A 510 3.20 -0.76 -15.69
N ASP A 511 3.80 -1.48 -14.75
CA ASP A 511 3.75 -1.25 -13.29
C ASP A 511 5.07 -0.69 -12.70
N LEU A 512 5.99 -0.20 -13.55
CA LEU A 512 7.32 0.33 -13.22
C LEU A 512 8.39 -0.71 -12.88
N HIS A 513 8.09 -2.00 -12.95
CA HIS A 513 9.11 -3.01 -12.70
C HIS A 513 9.95 -3.26 -13.95
N VAL A 514 11.27 -3.39 -13.76
CA VAL A 514 12.21 -3.71 -14.85
C VAL A 514 11.97 -5.16 -15.27
N ALA A 515 11.57 -5.38 -16.52
CA ALA A 515 11.44 -6.72 -17.10
C ALA A 515 12.77 -7.25 -17.67
N TRP A 516 13.62 -6.35 -18.16
CA TRP A 516 14.90 -6.70 -18.77
C TRP A 516 15.83 -5.48 -18.78
N ARG A 517 17.14 -5.71 -18.73
CA ARG A 517 18.17 -4.66 -18.94
C ARG A 517 19.42 -5.22 -19.60
N SER A 518 20.11 -4.41 -20.40
CA SER A 518 21.37 -4.79 -21.07
C SER A 518 22.12 -3.57 -21.61
N ASP A 519 23.42 -3.70 -21.86
CA ASP A 519 24.18 -2.70 -22.65
C ASP A 519 24.07 -2.94 -24.16
N THR A 520 23.59 -4.12 -24.57
CA THR A 520 23.44 -4.52 -25.98
C THR A 520 22.02 -5.03 -26.27
N PRO A 521 21.54 -4.98 -27.53
CA PRO A 521 20.26 -5.57 -27.91
C PRO A 521 20.14 -7.05 -27.48
N PRO A 522 18.93 -7.55 -27.21
CA PRO A 522 18.74 -8.95 -26.85
C PRO A 522 19.20 -9.87 -28.00
N ALA A 523 19.84 -10.99 -27.64
CA ALA A 523 20.30 -11.97 -28.62
C ALA A 523 19.14 -12.55 -29.45
N ASP A 524 18.00 -12.78 -28.79
CA ASP A 524 16.73 -13.12 -29.43
C ASP A 524 15.65 -12.11 -29.00
N PRO A 525 15.38 -11.07 -29.83
CA PRO A 525 14.34 -10.09 -29.54
C PRO A 525 12.93 -10.68 -29.54
N ALA A 526 12.68 -11.74 -30.31
CA ALA A 526 11.35 -12.36 -30.41
C ALA A 526 11.07 -13.21 -29.16
N GLU A 527 12.06 -13.94 -28.67
CA GLU A 527 11.98 -14.67 -27.40
C GLU A 527 11.74 -13.72 -26.24
N LEU A 528 12.49 -12.60 -26.15
CA LEU A 528 12.28 -11.62 -25.09
C LEU A 528 10.88 -11.00 -25.17
N ALA A 529 10.39 -10.64 -26.35
CA ALA A 529 9.04 -10.12 -26.54
C ALA A 529 7.96 -11.14 -26.12
N ALA A 530 8.13 -12.42 -26.47
CA ALA A 530 7.23 -13.50 -26.07
C ALA A 530 7.25 -13.68 -24.54
N LEU A 531 8.42 -13.68 -23.92
CA LEU A 531 8.58 -13.82 -22.47
C LEU A 531 7.87 -12.70 -21.71
N VAL A 532 8.18 -11.43 -22.00
CA VAL A 532 7.63 -10.31 -21.23
C VAL A 532 6.13 -10.15 -21.42
N THR A 533 5.59 -10.60 -22.55
CA THR A 533 4.13 -10.62 -22.81
C THR A 533 3.45 -11.91 -22.32
N GLY A 534 4.18 -12.84 -21.70
CA GLY A 534 3.65 -14.07 -21.11
C GLY A 534 3.23 -15.14 -22.12
N ARG A 535 3.83 -15.14 -23.32
CA ARG A 535 3.57 -16.07 -24.42
C ARG A 535 4.57 -17.22 -24.52
N SER A 536 5.66 -17.17 -23.75
CA SER A 536 6.68 -18.21 -23.65
C SER A 536 6.21 -19.45 -22.90
#